data_AF-A0A4P6JN75-F1
#
_entry.id   AF-A0A4P6JN75-F1
#
_cell.length_a   1.000
_cell.length_b   1.000
_cell.length_c   1.000
_cell.angle_alpha   90.00
_cell.angle_beta   90.00
_cell.angle_gamma   90.00
#
_symmetry.space_group_name_H-M   'P 1'
#
loop_
_entity.id
_entity.type
_entity.pdbx_description
1 polymer ?
#
loop_
_entity_poly.entity_id
_entity_poly.type
_entity_poly.pdbx_seq_one_letter_code
_entity_poly.pdbx_strand_id
1 'polypeptide(L)'
;MEEWLDLIQPGWRAEVVEKQFLPHLQVTGGMVQARTGGLSAMPQPEHSGVANVFLVGDWIGSEAHLAGASFASARRAAQSVLQYTRQPVSV
;
A
#
# COMPACT_ATOMS: atom_id res chain seq x y z
N MET A 1 -18.60 10.97 11.40
CA MET A 1 -17.61 10.64 10.35
C MET A 1 -18.16 10.91 8.94
N GLU A 2 -19.43 10.59 8.66
CA GLU A 2 -20.05 10.94 7.36
C GLU A 2 -20.22 12.46 7.13
N GLU A 3 -20.50 13.24 8.18
CA GLU A 3 -20.55 14.72 8.08
C GLU A 3 -19.21 15.32 7.60
N TRP A 4 -18.09 14.65 7.90
CA TRP A 4 -16.79 15.06 7.36
C TRP A 4 -16.69 14.80 5.86
N LEU A 5 -17.24 13.68 5.37
CA LEU A 5 -17.30 13.39 3.94
C LEU A 5 -18.16 14.41 3.19
N ASP A 6 -19.17 14.98 3.84
CA ASP A 6 -19.98 16.06 3.24
C ASP A 6 -19.15 17.31 2.95
N LEU A 7 -18.13 17.56 3.75
CA LEU A 7 -17.19 18.66 3.56
C LEU A 7 -16.12 18.33 2.52
N ILE A 8 -15.50 17.15 2.62
CA ILE A 8 -14.32 16.81 1.79
C ILE A 8 -14.67 16.19 0.44
N GLN A 9 -15.88 15.64 0.30
CA GLN A 9 -16.39 15.01 -0.92
C GLN A 9 -17.88 15.37 -1.13
N PRO A 10 -18.21 16.65 -1.44
CA PRO A 10 -19.59 17.07 -1.61
C PRO A 10 -20.34 16.26 -2.67
N GLY A 11 -21.59 15.90 -2.37
CA GLY A 11 -22.44 15.12 -3.29
C GLY A 11 -22.24 13.60 -3.24
N TRP A 12 -21.26 13.10 -2.47
CA TRP A 12 -20.92 11.65 -2.42
C TRP A 12 -22.12 10.74 -2.18
N ARG A 13 -23.13 11.18 -1.41
CA ARG A 13 -24.33 10.39 -1.11
C ARG A 13 -25.16 10.01 -2.34
N ALA A 14 -25.17 10.85 -3.37
CA ALA A 14 -25.88 10.55 -4.61
C ALA A 14 -25.20 9.44 -5.42
N GLU A 15 -23.90 9.22 -5.18
CA GLU A 15 -23.08 8.21 -5.87
C GLU A 15 -23.04 6.85 -5.13
N VAL A 16 -23.71 6.74 -3.98
CA VAL A 16 -23.72 5.51 -3.18
C VAL A 16 -24.62 4.47 -3.84
N VAL A 17 -24.02 3.38 -4.32
CA VAL A 17 -24.75 2.20 -4.82
C VAL A 17 -25.00 1.18 -3.72
N GLU A 18 -24.02 0.98 -2.83
CA GLU A 18 -24.10 0.05 -1.70
C GLU A 18 -23.43 0.65 -0.46
N LYS A 19 -23.94 0.31 0.72
CA LYS A 19 -23.37 0.71 2.01
C LYS A 19 -23.31 -0.48 2.95
N GLN A 20 -22.11 -0.79 3.42
CA GLN A 20 -21.87 -1.85 4.39
C GLN A 20 -21.24 -1.27 5.66
N PHE A 21 -21.69 -1.74 6.83
CA PHE A 21 -21.09 -1.40 8.11
C PHE A 21 -20.09 -2.48 8.53
N LEU A 22 -18.80 -2.13 8.58
CA LEU A 22 -17.71 -3.03 8.92
C LEU A 22 -16.94 -2.50 10.15
N PRO A 23 -17.48 -2.65 11.37
CA PRO A 23 -16.95 -2.01 12.57
C PRO A 23 -15.56 -2.51 13.00
N HIS A 24 -15.15 -3.68 12.50
CA HIS A 24 -13.87 -4.29 12.81
C HIS A 24 -12.87 -4.22 11.64
N LEU A 25 -13.23 -3.54 10.54
CA LEU A 25 -12.30 -3.33 9.45
C LEU A 25 -11.30 -2.24 9.82
N GLN A 26 -10.03 -2.62 9.97
CA GLN A 26 -8.94 -1.66 10.09
C GLN A 26 -8.67 -1.03 8.72
N VAL A 27 -8.96 0.27 8.58
CA VAL A 27 -8.75 0.99 7.31
C VAL A 27 -7.28 1.29 7.06
N THR A 28 -6.53 1.60 8.12
CA THR A 28 -5.07 1.78 8.04
C THR A 28 -4.45 1.46 9.41
N GLY A 29 -3.33 0.75 9.41
CA GLY A 29 -2.62 0.38 10.64
C GLY A 29 -1.81 1.52 11.26
N GLY A 30 -1.64 2.63 10.54
CA GLY A 30 -0.87 3.78 11.01
C GLY A 30 -0.88 4.92 9.99
N MET A 31 -0.57 6.13 10.44
CA MET A 31 -0.53 7.30 9.56
C MET A 31 0.91 7.64 9.16
N VAL A 32 1.11 7.86 7.87
CA VAL A 32 2.37 8.37 7.31
C VAL A 32 2.60 9.78 7.84
N GLN A 33 3.70 9.98 8.56
CA GLN A 33 3.98 11.25 9.22
C GLN A 33 5.36 11.75 8.85
N ALA A 34 5.47 13.04 8.53
CA ALA A 34 6.75 13.65 8.17
C ALA A 34 7.81 13.46 9.27
N ARG A 35 7.40 13.58 10.55
CA ARG A 35 8.31 13.39 11.70
C ARG A 35 8.88 11.98 11.83
N THR A 36 8.25 10.98 11.22
CA THR A 36 8.72 9.58 11.23
C THR A 36 9.37 9.19 9.91
N GLY A 37 9.73 10.16 9.06
CA GLY A 37 10.39 9.89 7.76
C GLY A 37 9.42 9.77 6.57
N GLY A 38 8.13 10.06 6.76
CA GLY A 38 7.14 10.05 5.68
C GLY A 38 7.05 8.70 4.97
N LEU A 39 6.85 8.73 3.65
CA LEU A 39 6.77 7.52 2.82
C LEU A 39 8.09 6.76 2.75
N SER A 40 9.23 7.44 2.92
CA SER A 40 10.55 6.80 2.86
C SER A 40 10.82 5.87 4.04
N ALA A 41 10.07 5.99 5.13
CA ALA A 41 10.18 5.11 6.29
C ALA A 41 9.43 3.78 6.12
N MET A 42 8.69 3.60 5.04
CA MET A 42 7.97 2.36 4.78
C MET A 42 8.91 1.22 4.38
N PRO A 43 8.59 -0.03 4.78
CA PRO A 43 9.29 -1.21 4.28
C PRO A 43 9.27 -1.23 2.75
N GLN A 44 10.38 -1.61 2.12
CA GLN A 44 10.47 -1.80 0.68
C GLN A 44 10.12 -3.25 0.33
N PRO A 45 9.74 -3.54 -0.92
CA PRO A 45 9.41 -4.89 -1.35
C PRO A 45 10.51 -5.92 -1.04
N GLU A 46 11.77 -5.53 -1.06
CA GLU A 46 12.93 -6.40 -0.83
C GLU A 46 13.22 -6.62 0.68
N HIS A 47 12.56 -5.89 1.58
CA HIS A 47 12.83 -5.92 3.03
C HIS A 47 12.11 -7.07 3.77
N SER A 48 11.84 -8.20 3.11
CA SER A 48 11.22 -9.37 3.75
C SER A 48 12.15 -10.06 4.75
N GLY A 49 13.48 -9.88 4.60
CA GLY A 49 14.49 -10.62 5.36
C GLY A 49 14.65 -12.08 4.91
N VAL A 50 13.93 -12.52 3.88
CA VAL A 50 13.95 -13.88 3.35
C VAL A 50 14.27 -13.85 1.86
N ALA A 51 15.25 -14.66 1.43
CA ALA A 51 15.64 -14.74 0.03
C ALA A 51 14.44 -15.12 -0.85
N ASN A 52 14.29 -14.44 -1.98
CA ASN A 52 13.23 -14.68 -2.98
C ASN A 52 11.80 -14.49 -2.46
N VAL A 53 11.64 -13.78 -1.35
CA VAL A 53 10.33 -13.35 -0.83
C VAL A 53 10.26 -11.84 -0.92
N PHE A 54 9.17 -11.33 -1.49
CA PHE A 54 8.95 -9.91 -1.67
C PHE A 54 7.67 -9.46 -0.96
N LEU A 55 7.69 -8.28 -0.37
CA LEU A 55 6.56 -7.66 0.30
C LEU A 55 5.74 -6.85 -0.69
N VAL A 56 4.41 -6.91 -0.55
CA VAL A 56 3.45 -6.08 -1.29
C VAL A 56 2.32 -5.72 -0.35
N GLY A 57 1.75 -4.54 -0.50
CA GLY A 57 0.66 -4.10 0.37
C GLY A 57 0.43 -2.60 0.36
N ASP A 58 -0.60 -2.19 1.10
CA ASP A 58 -1.02 -0.80 1.30
C ASP A 58 -0.04 0.06 2.13
N TRP A 59 0.96 -0.59 2.72
CA TRP A 59 2.02 -0.01 3.56
C TRP A 59 3.43 -0.32 3.05
N ILE A 60 3.58 -0.79 1.82
CA ILE A 60 4.89 -1.17 1.25
C ILE A 60 5.31 -0.16 0.17
N GLY A 61 6.56 0.28 0.25
CA GLY A 61 7.19 1.19 -0.71
C GLY A 61 7.03 2.67 -0.35
N SER A 62 7.81 3.52 -1.03
CA SER A 62 7.95 4.94 -0.71
C SER A 62 7.23 5.88 -1.68
N GLU A 63 6.39 5.36 -2.56
CA GLU A 63 5.81 6.12 -3.69
C GLU A 63 4.38 6.60 -3.42
N ALA A 64 3.62 5.89 -2.59
CA ALA A 64 2.20 6.14 -2.36
C ALA A 64 1.73 5.54 -1.02
N HIS A 65 0.44 5.70 -0.71
CA HIS A 65 -0.22 5.13 0.47
C HIS A 65 -1.53 4.44 0.06
N LEU A 66 -2.02 3.48 0.87
CA LEU A 66 -3.24 2.72 0.58
C LEU A 66 -3.16 2.00 -0.77
N ALA A 67 -4.23 2.04 -1.58
CA ALA A 67 -4.30 1.36 -2.87
C ALA A 67 -3.12 1.72 -3.81
N GLY A 68 -2.65 2.98 -3.80
CA GLY A 68 -1.49 3.39 -4.58
C GLY A 68 -0.22 2.64 -4.18
N ALA A 69 0.02 2.45 -2.88
CA ALA A 69 1.14 1.67 -2.37
C ALA A 69 1.03 0.20 -2.79
N SER A 70 -0.19 -0.37 -2.74
CA SER A 70 -0.41 -1.75 -3.15
C SER A 70 -0.03 -1.98 -4.61
N PHE A 71 -0.46 -1.11 -5.52
CA PHE A 71 -0.11 -1.24 -6.94
C PHE A 71 1.36 -0.96 -7.22
N ALA A 72 1.94 0.09 -6.61
CA ALA A 72 3.34 0.44 -6.82
C ALA A 72 4.29 -0.66 -6.31
N SER A 73 4.05 -1.15 -5.09
CA SER A 73 4.83 -2.24 -4.50
C SER A 73 4.69 -3.54 -5.29
N ALA A 74 3.48 -3.90 -5.72
CA ALA A 74 3.27 -5.09 -6.55
C ALA A 74 4.05 -5.03 -7.86
N ARG A 75 4.05 -3.87 -8.54
CA ARG A 75 4.83 -3.67 -9.76
C ARG A 75 6.34 -3.82 -9.49
N ARG A 76 6.86 -3.19 -8.43
CA ARG A 76 8.29 -3.28 -8.08
C ARG A 76 8.68 -4.71 -7.73
N ALA A 77 7.91 -5.39 -6.88
CA ALA A 77 8.13 -6.78 -6.52
C ALA A 77 8.19 -7.68 -7.77
N ALA A 78 7.24 -7.54 -8.70
CA ALA A 78 7.23 -8.30 -9.95
C ALA A 78 8.49 -8.04 -10.80
N GLN A 79 8.94 -6.79 -10.88
CA GLN A 79 10.19 -6.45 -11.57
C GLN A 79 11.41 -7.11 -10.91
N SER A 80 11.49 -7.09 -9.58
CA SER A 80 12.58 -7.72 -8.81
C SER A 80 12.59 -9.24 -8.99
N VAL A 81 11.42 -9.89 -8.98
CA VAL A 81 11.27 -11.33 -9.30
C VAL A 81 11.80 -11.64 -10.70
N LEU A 82 11.42 -10.86 -11.71
CA LEU A 82 11.86 -11.07 -13.09
C LEU A 82 13.37 -10.88 -13.27
N GLN A 83 13.97 -9.93 -12.55
CA GLN A 83 15.42 -9.73 -12.56
C GLN A 83 16.16 -10.90 -11.92
N TYR A 84 15.63 -11.43 -10.81
CA TYR A 84 16.20 -12.60 -10.14
C TYR A 84 16.16 -13.84 -11.04
N THR A 85 15.02 -14.12 -11.69
CA THR A 85 14.87 -15.26 -12.62
C THR A 85 15.81 -15.17 -13.83
N ARG A 86 16.30 -13.97 -14.17
CA ARG A 86 17.22 -13.74 -15.29
C ARG A 86 18.71 -13.81 -14.91
N GLN A 87 19.05 -13.88 -13.63
CA GLN A 87 20.42 -14.13 -13.21
C GLN A 87 20.70 -15.65 -13.30
N PRO A 88 21.81 -16.09 -13.91
CA PRO A 88 22.22 -17.48 -13.82
C PRO A 88 22.44 -17.81 -12.35
N VAL A 89 21.80 -18.89 -11.88
CA VAL A 89 22.08 -19.42 -10.54
C VAL A 89 23.53 -19.89 -10.56
N SER A 90 24.42 -19.11 -9.93
CA SER A 90 25.76 -19.56 -9.63
C SER A 90 25.66 -20.63 -8.55
N VAL A 91 25.78 -21.90 -8.96
CA VAL A 91 25.97 -23.06 -8.07
C VAL A 91 27.46 -23.22 -7.78
#